data_AF-A0A7C5MQJ9-F1
#
_entry.id   AF-A0A7C5MQJ9-F1
#
_cell.length_a   1.000
_cell.length_b   1.000
_cell.length_c   1.000
_cell.angle_alpha   90.00
_cell.angle_beta   90.00
_cell.angle_gamma   90.00
#
_symmetry.space_group_name_H-M   'P 1'
#
loop_
_entity.id
_entity.type
_entity.pdbx_description
1 polymer ?
#
loop_
_entity_poly.entity_id
_entity_poly.type
_entity_poly.pdbx_seq_one_letter_code
_entity_poly.pdbx_strand_id
1 'polypeptide(L)'
;MDEKILFDIYFQIKQRVDIQLSKFDYLKNYGTEEEIFEELIFCLLTPQSKARMAEKTVLILKEENLLFNSSFEKLKDKLNLVRFKNHKAIYIIEAQKKLIMNGKPVLKAILSEFKDINEKRMWLVNNIKGIGMKEASHFLRNTGYYKEVAILDRHILKNLSYFKQIEKIPSLSITNYLYIEKLMKKWASTIKIPFEYLDYVLWFKETNDVFK
;
A
#
# COMPACT_ATOMS: atom_id res chain seq x y z
N MET A 1 -1.01 13.58 26.90
CA MET A 1 -0.19 12.90 25.88
C MET A 1 0.01 13.88 24.78
N ASP A 2 1.25 14.15 24.40
CA ASP A 2 1.56 15.33 23.63
C ASP A 2 1.40 15.07 22.14
N GLU A 3 0.26 15.46 21.58
CA GLU A 3 0.02 15.43 20.13
C GLU A 3 0.90 16.42 19.36
N LYS A 4 1.55 17.38 20.06
CA LYS A 4 2.48 18.35 19.47
C LYS A 4 3.62 17.66 18.71
N ILE A 5 4.10 16.52 19.21
CA ILE A 5 5.16 15.75 18.53
C ILE A 5 4.75 15.34 17.11
N LEU A 6 3.45 15.09 16.86
CA LEU A 6 2.97 14.70 15.53
C LEU A 6 2.99 15.89 14.57
N PHE A 7 2.71 17.10 15.05
CA PHE A 7 2.86 18.32 14.26
C PHE A 7 4.31 18.59 13.90
N ASP A 8 5.23 18.45 14.86
CA ASP A 8 6.65 18.67 14.63
C ASP A 8 7.18 17.67 13.57
N ILE A 9 6.79 16.39 13.69
CA ILE A 9 7.10 15.36 12.69
C ILE A 9 6.49 15.72 11.33
N TYR A 10 5.22 16.13 11.28
CA TYR A 10 4.54 16.52 10.04
C TYR A 10 5.35 17.58 9.29
N PHE A 11 5.74 18.68 9.96
CA PHE A 11 6.53 19.72 9.32
C PHE A 11 7.94 19.23 8.92
N GLN A 12 8.56 18.38 9.75
CA GLN A 12 9.87 17.80 9.46
C GLN A 12 9.87 16.95 8.17
N ILE A 13 8.82 16.15 7.94
CA ILE A 13 8.78 15.21 6.81
C ILE A 13 7.98 15.72 5.61
N LYS A 14 7.29 16.85 5.74
CA LYS A 14 6.32 17.35 4.74
C LYS A 14 6.86 17.30 3.32
N GLN A 15 8.04 17.88 3.08
CA GLN A 15 8.62 17.93 1.74
C GLN A 15 8.92 16.53 1.17
N ARG A 16 9.38 15.59 2.01
CA ARG A 16 9.65 14.21 1.60
C ARG A 16 8.35 13.47 1.24
N VAL A 17 7.27 13.76 1.97
CA VAL A 17 5.94 13.19 1.71
C VAL A 17 5.34 13.80 0.44
N ASP A 18 5.44 15.11 0.24
CA ASP A 18 4.96 15.81 -0.96
C ASP A 18 5.54 15.21 -2.26
N ILE A 19 6.82 14.80 -2.22
CA ILE A 19 7.48 14.10 -3.33
C ILE A 19 6.83 12.74 -3.60
N GLN A 20 6.45 11.98 -2.57
CA GLN A 20 5.76 10.70 -2.75
C GLN A 20 4.34 10.91 -3.30
N LEU A 21 3.59 11.85 -2.73
CA LEU A 21 2.23 12.17 -3.18
C LEU A 21 2.23 12.60 -4.65
N SER A 22 3.22 13.38 -5.08
CA SER A 22 3.38 13.78 -6.49
C SER A 22 3.61 12.58 -7.43
N LYS A 23 4.34 11.54 -6.98
CA LYS A 23 4.51 10.29 -7.74
C LYS A 23 3.19 9.51 -7.82
N PHE A 24 2.42 9.50 -6.75
CA PHE A 24 1.12 8.83 -6.72
C PHE A 24 0.11 9.55 -7.63
N ASP A 25 0.13 10.89 -7.66
CA ASP A 25 -0.66 11.70 -8.59
C ASP A 25 -0.27 11.44 -10.04
N TYR A 26 1.03 11.30 -10.34
CA TYR A 26 1.49 10.90 -11.67
C TYR A 26 0.92 9.53 -12.07
N LEU A 27 1.04 8.51 -11.21
CA LEU A 27 0.52 7.16 -11.52
C LEU A 27 -0.99 7.16 -11.79
N LYS A 28 -1.76 7.93 -10.99
CA LYS A 28 -3.20 8.06 -11.19
C LYS A 28 -3.54 8.67 -12.54
N ASN A 29 -2.93 9.81 -12.86
CA ASN A 29 -3.31 10.62 -14.02
C ASN A 29 -2.69 10.13 -15.32
N TYR A 30 -1.45 9.63 -15.27
CA TYR A 30 -0.64 9.33 -16.46
C TYR A 30 -0.04 7.93 -16.47
N GLY A 31 -0.05 7.22 -15.33
CA GLY A 31 0.58 5.90 -15.22
C GLY A 31 0.02 4.87 -16.20
N THR A 32 0.88 4.04 -16.77
CA THR A 32 0.45 2.97 -17.68
C THR A 32 -0.11 1.77 -16.92
N GLU A 33 -0.74 0.83 -17.63
CA GLU A 33 -1.15 -0.45 -17.06
C GLU A 33 0.03 -1.21 -16.43
N GLU A 34 1.19 -1.14 -17.07
CA GLU A 34 2.44 -1.76 -16.61
C GLU A 34 2.91 -1.16 -15.29
N GLU A 35 2.89 0.16 -15.15
CA GLU A 35 3.29 0.85 -13.91
C GLU A 35 2.31 0.58 -12.76
N ILE A 36 1.01 0.51 -13.06
CA ILE A 36 0.00 0.14 -12.06
C ILE A 36 0.17 -1.32 -11.64
N PHE A 37 0.44 -2.22 -12.58
CA PHE A 37 0.71 -3.62 -12.25
C PHE A 37 2.02 -3.79 -11.46
N GLU A 38 3.06 -3.00 -11.77
CA GLU A 38 4.30 -2.96 -10.99
C GLU A 38 4.04 -2.61 -9.51
N GLU A 39 3.18 -1.62 -9.26
CA GLU A 39 2.78 -1.25 -7.90
C GLU A 39 1.99 -2.35 -7.19
N LEU A 40 1.18 -3.13 -7.92
CA LEU A 40 0.53 -4.32 -7.36
C LEU A 40 1.56 -5.36 -6.91
N ILE A 41 2.56 -5.64 -7.74
CA ILE A 41 3.63 -6.58 -7.38
C ILE A 41 4.39 -6.07 -6.15
N PHE A 42 4.69 -4.77 -6.07
CA PHE A 42 5.27 -4.18 -4.88
C PHE A 42 4.43 -4.49 -3.62
N CYS A 43 3.12 -4.23 -3.66
CA CYS A 43 2.22 -4.50 -2.54
C CYS A 43 2.07 -6.00 -2.19
N LEU A 44 2.20 -6.92 -3.15
CA LEU A 44 2.28 -8.36 -2.87
C LEU A 44 3.59 -8.77 -2.17
N LEU A 45 4.65 -7.98 -2.37
CA LEU A 45 5.97 -8.24 -1.80
C LEU A 45 6.20 -7.60 -0.43
N THR A 46 5.44 -6.55 -0.06
CA THR A 46 5.61 -5.86 1.23
C THR A 46 5.19 -6.64 2.49
N PRO A 47 4.23 -7.59 2.48
CA PRO A 47 3.83 -8.30 3.68
C PRO A 47 5.04 -8.97 4.35
N GLN A 48 5.27 -8.57 5.61
CA GLN A 48 6.38 -9.04 6.45
C GLN A 48 7.77 -8.91 5.80
N SER A 49 7.96 -7.91 4.93
CA SER A 49 9.25 -7.58 4.31
C SER A 49 9.52 -6.09 4.43
N LYS A 50 10.80 -5.71 4.39
CA LYS A 50 11.17 -4.29 4.38
C LYS A 50 10.75 -3.71 3.02
N ALA A 51 10.02 -2.61 3.03
CA ALA A 51 9.47 -2.00 1.82
C ALA A 51 10.57 -1.69 0.77
N ARG A 52 11.73 -1.20 1.20
CA ARG A 52 12.90 -0.98 0.33
C ARG A 52 13.45 -2.26 -0.33
N MET A 53 13.38 -3.41 0.36
CA MET A 53 13.78 -4.68 -0.23
C MET A 53 12.74 -5.18 -1.22
N ALA A 54 11.45 -4.96 -0.94
CA ALA A 54 10.38 -5.25 -1.89
C ALA A 54 10.53 -4.42 -3.17
N GLU A 55 10.78 -3.10 -3.07
CA GLU A 55 11.04 -2.24 -4.23
C GLU A 55 12.27 -2.71 -5.02
N LYS A 56 13.39 -2.99 -4.35
CA LYS A 56 14.58 -3.54 -5.01
C LYS A 56 14.26 -4.84 -5.75
N THR A 57 13.45 -5.71 -5.18
CA THR A 57 13.01 -6.94 -5.85
C THR A 57 12.14 -6.66 -7.07
N VAL A 58 11.20 -5.70 -7.00
CA VAL A 58 10.39 -5.30 -8.16
C VAL A 58 11.26 -4.80 -9.31
N LEU A 59 12.26 -3.98 -9.02
CA LEU A 59 13.21 -3.49 -10.04
C LEU A 59 13.98 -4.63 -10.70
N ILE A 60 14.47 -5.61 -9.93
CA ILE A 60 15.13 -6.82 -10.47
C ILE A 60 14.16 -7.60 -11.38
N LEU A 61 12.92 -7.81 -10.94
CA LEU A 61 11.92 -8.50 -11.76
C LEU A 61 11.60 -7.74 -13.05
N LYS A 62 11.61 -6.40 -13.02
CA LYS A 62 11.41 -5.55 -14.19
C LYS A 62 12.56 -5.67 -15.18
N GLU A 63 13.80 -5.54 -14.72
CA GLU A 63 15.02 -5.66 -15.53
C GLU A 63 15.13 -7.03 -16.21
N GLU A 64 14.68 -8.09 -15.53
CA GLU A 64 14.69 -9.45 -16.06
C GLU A 64 13.42 -9.84 -16.86
N ASN A 65 12.51 -8.90 -17.11
CA ASN A 65 11.23 -9.12 -17.80
C ASN A 65 10.34 -10.21 -17.16
N LEU A 66 10.35 -10.31 -15.83
CA LEU A 66 9.61 -11.30 -15.05
C LEU A 66 8.31 -10.75 -14.44
N LEU A 67 8.01 -9.45 -14.57
CA LEU A 67 6.81 -8.85 -13.98
C LEU A 67 5.52 -9.37 -14.60
N PHE A 68 5.44 -9.50 -15.92
CA PHE A 68 4.17 -9.80 -16.62
C PHE A 68 4.03 -11.26 -17.04
N ASN A 69 5.13 -11.98 -17.21
CA ASN A 69 5.09 -13.40 -17.53
C ASN A 69 6.34 -14.08 -16.98
N SER A 70 6.14 -15.03 -16.08
CA SER A 70 7.26 -15.72 -15.43
C SER A 70 6.86 -17.10 -14.94
N SER A 71 7.84 -18.00 -14.87
CA SER A 71 7.66 -19.28 -14.20
C SER A 71 7.93 -19.16 -12.70
N PHE A 72 7.34 -20.08 -11.93
CA PHE A 72 7.54 -20.14 -10.49
C PHE A 72 9.01 -20.22 -10.09
N GLU A 73 9.80 -21.06 -10.76
CA GLU A 73 11.22 -21.23 -10.45
C GLU A 73 12.00 -19.93 -10.67
N LYS A 74 11.80 -19.25 -11.82
CA LYS A 74 12.45 -17.96 -12.10
C LYS A 74 12.08 -16.89 -11.08
N LEU A 75 10.81 -16.77 -10.71
CA LEU A 75 10.39 -15.81 -9.68
C LEU A 75 11.04 -16.14 -8.33
N LYS A 76 10.89 -17.39 -7.86
CA LYS A 76 11.40 -17.82 -6.56
C LYS A 76 12.88 -17.49 -6.39
N ASP A 77 13.67 -17.65 -7.45
CA ASP A 77 15.11 -17.37 -7.44
C ASP A 77 15.43 -15.87 -7.33
N LYS A 78 14.53 -14.99 -7.74
CA LYS A 78 14.69 -13.52 -7.66
C LYS A 78 14.06 -12.90 -6.42
N LEU A 79 13.21 -13.62 -5.72
CA LEU A 79 12.54 -13.18 -4.49
C LEU A 79 13.38 -13.38 -3.21
N ASN A 80 14.71 -13.55 -3.30
CA ASN A 80 15.55 -13.81 -2.12
C ASN A 80 15.68 -12.64 -1.13
N LEU A 81 15.40 -11.40 -1.56
CA LEU A 81 15.45 -10.21 -0.69
C LEU A 81 14.19 -10.05 0.17
N VAL A 82 13.13 -10.84 -0.09
CA VAL A 82 11.85 -10.76 0.61
C VAL A 82 11.53 -12.08 1.32
N ARG A 83 10.81 -11.99 2.44
CA ARG A 83 10.38 -13.18 3.19
C ARG A 83 9.22 -13.86 2.48
N PHE A 84 9.05 -15.17 2.73
CA PHE A 84 7.97 -16.01 2.18
C PHE A 84 7.97 -16.10 0.65
N LYS A 85 9.17 -16.15 0.05
CA LYS A 85 9.37 -16.14 -1.40
C LYS A 85 8.50 -17.12 -2.18
N ASN A 86 8.29 -18.34 -1.67
CA ASN A 86 7.46 -19.34 -2.35
C ASN A 86 6.00 -18.88 -2.45
N HIS A 87 5.39 -18.41 -1.36
CA HIS A 87 4.01 -17.92 -1.37
C HIS A 87 3.87 -16.68 -2.25
N LYS A 88 4.84 -15.75 -2.17
CA LYS A 88 4.85 -14.54 -2.99
C LYS A 88 5.00 -14.84 -4.48
N ALA A 89 5.84 -15.80 -4.86
CA ALA A 89 5.94 -16.25 -6.25
C ALA A 89 4.60 -16.83 -6.75
N ILE A 90 3.91 -17.63 -5.92
CA ILE A 90 2.56 -18.14 -6.27
C ILE A 90 1.58 -16.99 -6.48
N TYR A 91 1.54 -16.01 -5.58
CA TYR A 91 0.62 -14.86 -5.69
C TYR A 91 0.89 -14.02 -6.93
N ILE A 92 2.17 -13.78 -7.26
CA ILE A 92 2.55 -13.07 -8.49
C ILE A 92 2.07 -13.83 -9.73
N ILE A 93 2.27 -15.15 -9.80
CA ILE A 93 1.83 -15.96 -10.95
C ILE A 93 0.32 -15.94 -11.08
N GLU A 94 -0.42 -16.04 -9.97
CA GLU A 94 -1.88 -15.95 -10.00
C GLU A 94 -2.34 -14.56 -10.46
N ALA A 95 -1.69 -13.49 -10.02
CA ALA A 95 -1.96 -12.14 -10.49
C ALA A 95 -1.65 -12.01 -11.99
N GLN A 96 -0.52 -12.52 -12.47
CA GLN A 96 -0.16 -12.54 -13.90
C GLN A 96 -1.24 -13.25 -14.73
N LYS A 97 -1.65 -14.45 -14.32
CA LYS A 97 -2.69 -15.23 -15.02
C LYS A 97 -4.03 -14.50 -15.10
N LYS A 98 -4.38 -13.74 -14.06
CA LYS A 98 -5.68 -13.07 -13.95
C LYS A 98 -5.73 -11.71 -14.63
N LEU A 99 -4.62 -10.98 -14.62
CA LEU A 99 -4.58 -9.57 -14.99
C LEU A 99 -3.78 -9.28 -16.25
N ILE A 100 -3.13 -10.27 -16.86
CA ILE A 100 -2.44 -10.12 -18.14
C ILE A 100 -3.30 -10.73 -19.24
N MET A 101 -3.84 -9.87 -20.11
CA MET A 101 -4.67 -10.25 -21.24
C MET A 101 -3.95 -9.88 -22.54
N ASN A 102 -3.82 -10.83 -23.46
CA ASN A 102 -3.09 -10.63 -24.73
C ASN A 102 -1.69 -10.04 -24.53
N GLY A 103 -0.99 -10.48 -23.48
CA GLY A 103 0.36 -10.03 -23.13
C GLY A 103 0.46 -8.67 -22.45
N LYS A 104 -0.66 -8.02 -22.11
CA LYS A 104 -0.67 -6.71 -21.45
C LYS A 104 -1.47 -6.71 -20.14
N PRO A 105 -1.02 -5.97 -19.11
CA PRO A 105 -1.83 -5.76 -17.91
C PRO A 105 -3.12 -4.98 -18.20
N VAL A 106 -4.16 -5.26 -17.43
CA VAL A 106 -5.49 -4.61 -17.54
C VAL A 106 -6.05 -4.11 -16.19
N LEU A 107 -5.20 -4.04 -15.16
CA LEU A 107 -5.64 -3.72 -13.80
C LEU A 107 -6.19 -2.30 -13.68
N LYS A 108 -5.55 -1.31 -14.31
CA LYS A 108 -5.99 0.09 -14.28
C LYS A 108 -7.37 0.22 -14.93
N ALA A 109 -7.59 -0.43 -16.07
CA ALA A 109 -8.86 -0.47 -16.78
C ALA A 109 -9.96 -1.08 -15.90
N ILE A 110 -9.73 -2.26 -15.32
CA ILE A 110 -10.68 -2.90 -14.40
C ILE A 110 -11.03 -1.96 -13.24
N LEU A 111 -10.03 -1.37 -12.59
CA LEU A 111 -10.27 -0.50 -11.45
C LEU A 111 -11.01 0.77 -11.85
N SER A 112 -10.88 1.25 -13.09
CA SER A 112 -11.56 2.46 -13.58
C SER A 112 -13.09 2.30 -13.67
N GLU A 113 -13.60 1.07 -13.75
CA GLU A 113 -15.04 0.77 -13.79
C GLU A 113 -15.74 1.10 -12.46
N PHE A 114 -15.00 1.06 -11.35
CA PHE A 114 -15.51 1.39 -10.02
C PHE A 114 -15.37 2.88 -9.72
N LYS A 115 -16.46 3.51 -9.27
CA LYS A 115 -16.46 4.92 -8.84
C LYS A 115 -16.09 5.06 -7.38
N ASP A 116 -16.57 4.16 -6.53
CA ASP A 116 -16.32 4.22 -5.09
C ASP A 116 -14.98 3.57 -4.73
N ILE A 117 -14.28 4.19 -3.77
CA ILE A 117 -12.97 3.71 -3.33
C ILE A 117 -13.05 2.38 -2.57
N ASN A 118 -14.15 2.12 -1.86
CA ASN A 118 -14.33 0.86 -1.16
C ASN A 118 -14.66 -0.26 -2.14
N GLU A 119 -15.40 0.03 -3.21
CA GLU A 119 -15.60 -0.93 -4.32
C GLU A 119 -14.26 -1.34 -4.95
N LYS A 120 -13.40 -0.37 -5.31
CA LYS A 120 -12.04 -0.65 -5.83
C LYS A 120 -11.25 -1.53 -4.85
N ARG A 121 -11.26 -1.16 -3.56
CA ARG A 121 -10.53 -1.86 -2.49
C ARG A 121 -11.04 -3.29 -2.30
N MET A 122 -12.35 -3.47 -2.26
CA MET A 122 -12.96 -4.78 -2.08
C MET A 122 -12.78 -5.65 -3.30
N TRP A 123 -12.78 -5.07 -4.50
CA TRP A 123 -12.41 -5.81 -5.70
C TRP A 123 -11.01 -6.39 -5.56
N LEU A 124 -10.01 -5.59 -5.16
CA LEU A 124 -8.64 -6.06 -4.95
C LEU A 124 -8.56 -7.19 -3.91
N VAL A 125 -9.19 -7.00 -2.74
CA VAL A 125 -9.22 -7.99 -1.64
C VAL A 125 -9.83 -9.32 -2.09
N ASN A 126 -10.92 -9.27 -2.83
CA ASN A 126 -11.65 -10.48 -3.22
C ASN A 126 -11.03 -11.18 -4.43
N ASN A 127 -10.29 -10.44 -5.27
CA ASN A 127 -9.83 -10.94 -6.56
C ASN A 127 -8.34 -11.26 -6.64
N ILE A 128 -7.50 -10.66 -5.79
CA ILE A 128 -6.06 -10.83 -5.84
C ILE A 128 -5.57 -11.56 -4.60
N LYS A 129 -5.13 -12.81 -4.78
CA LYS A 129 -4.60 -13.61 -3.67
C LYS A 129 -3.34 -12.96 -3.10
N GLY A 130 -3.27 -12.91 -1.77
CA GLY A 130 -2.17 -12.24 -1.05
C GLY A 130 -2.43 -10.75 -0.75
N ILE A 131 -3.53 -10.18 -1.24
CA ILE A 131 -3.96 -8.81 -0.92
C ILE A 131 -5.09 -8.85 0.13
N GLY A 132 -4.79 -8.35 1.33
CA GLY A 132 -5.81 -8.06 2.35
C GLY A 132 -6.23 -6.58 2.31
N MET A 133 -7.05 -6.16 3.28
CA MET A 133 -7.50 -4.76 3.39
C MET A 133 -6.35 -3.77 3.45
N LYS A 134 -5.28 -4.10 4.19
CA LYS A 134 -4.11 -3.24 4.34
C LYS A 134 -3.32 -3.14 3.04
N GLU A 135 -3.03 -4.25 2.38
CA GLU A 135 -2.33 -4.26 1.11
C GLU A 135 -3.14 -3.57 -0.01
N ALA A 136 -4.47 -3.73 -0.01
CA ALA A 136 -5.34 -3.03 -0.97
C ALA A 136 -5.35 -1.52 -0.72
N SER A 137 -5.46 -1.07 0.54
CA SER A 137 -5.30 0.35 0.88
C SER A 137 -3.92 0.88 0.49
N HIS A 138 -2.86 0.08 0.71
CA HIS A 138 -1.49 0.45 0.36
C HIS A 138 -1.36 0.67 -1.14
N PHE A 139 -1.84 -0.27 -1.95
CA PHE A 139 -1.89 -0.14 -3.40
C PHE A 139 -2.69 1.08 -3.85
N LEU A 140 -3.89 1.29 -3.28
CA LEU A 140 -4.73 2.44 -3.65
C LEU A 140 -4.09 3.77 -3.27
N ARG A 141 -3.44 3.86 -2.11
CA ARG A 141 -2.66 5.03 -1.70
C ARG A 141 -1.58 5.33 -2.74
N ASN A 142 -0.79 4.33 -3.10
CA ASN A 142 0.35 4.48 -4.01
C ASN A 142 -0.08 4.74 -5.47
N THR A 143 -1.34 4.46 -5.81
CA THR A 143 -1.94 4.75 -7.12
C THR A 143 -2.83 6.02 -7.09
N GLY A 144 -2.63 6.89 -6.09
CA GLY A 144 -3.17 8.25 -6.06
C GLY A 144 -4.53 8.42 -5.38
N TYR A 145 -4.97 7.44 -4.59
CA TYR A 145 -6.17 7.52 -3.75
C TYR A 145 -5.83 7.81 -2.28
N TYR A 146 -4.68 8.44 -2.03
CA TYR A 146 -4.13 8.67 -0.69
C TYR A 146 -5.00 9.54 0.24
N LYS A 147 -5.91 10.35 -0.32
CA LYS A 147 -6.89 11.12 0.47
C LYS A 147 -8.08 10.29 0.94
N GLU A 148 -8.24 9.09 0.41
CA GLU A 148 -9.45 8.29 0.56
C GLU A 148 -9.25 7.01 1.38
N VAL A 149 -8.01 6.55 1.57
CA VAL A 149 -7.71 5.26 2.22
C VAL A 149 -6.66 5.41 3.33
N ALA A 150 -6.81 4.65 4.42
CA ALA A 150 -5.78 4.49 5.45
C ALA A 150 -5.05 3.16 5.27
N ILE A 151 -3.75 3.15 5.56
CA ILE A 151 -2.95 1.92 5.66
C ILE A 151 -2.85 1.52 7.14
N LEU A 152 -3.78 0.70 7.62
CA LEU A 152 -3.80 0.25 9.02
C LEU A 152 -2.88 -0.95 9.25
N ASP A 153 -1.58 -0.70 9.39
CA ASP A 153 -0.61 -1.71 9.82
C ASP A 153 -0.43 -1.74 11.35
N ARG A 154 0.45 -2.64 11.82
CA ARG A 154 0.73 -2.79 13.26
C ARG A 154 1.28 -1.53 13.93
N HIS A 155 2.10 -0.73 13.25
CA HIS A 155 2.69 0.51 13.75
C HIS A 155 1.63 1.62 13.81
N ILE A 156 0.79 1.71 12.78
CA ILE A 156 -0.34 2.66 12.75
C ILE A 156 -1.34 2.33 13.86
N LEU A 157 -1.76 1.07 13.98
CA LEU A 157 -2.70 0.64 15.02
C LEU A 157 -2.14 0.82 16.44
N LYS A 158 -0.85 0.53 16.64
CA LYS A 158 -0.16 0.80 17.91
C LYS A 158 -0.18 2.29 18.24
N ASN A 159 0.04 3.17 17.27
CA ASN A 159 -0.04 4.61 17.49
C ASN A 159 -1.47 5.09 17.76
N LEU A 160 -2.48 4.60 17.02
CA LEU A 160 -3.88 4.94 17.27
C LEU A 160 -4.31 4.53 18.69
N SER A 161 -3.87 3.36 19.15
CA SER A 161 -4.10 2.91 20.52
C SER A 161 -3.36 3.79 21.54
N TYR A 162 -2.07 4.06 21.29
CA TYR A 162 -1.25 4.95 22.12
C TYR A 162 -1.94 6.31 22.31
N PHE A 163 -2.37 6.94 21.21
CA PHE A 163 -3.08 8.23 21.20
C PHE A 163 -4.57 8.14 21.60
N LYS A 164 -5.03 6.99 22.14
CA LYS A 164 -6.40 6.76 22.62
C LYS A 164 -7.50 6.99 21.58
N GLN A 165 -7.17 6.84 20.29
CA GLN A 165 -8.16 6.88 19.20
C GLN A 165 -8.91 5.57 19.06
N ILE A 166 -8.31 4.48 19.54
CA ILE A 166 -8.96 3.18 19.74
C ILE A 166 -8.58 2.68 21.14
N GLU A 167 -9.50 2.00 21.84
CA GLU A 167 -9.24 1.50 23.20
C GLU A 167 -8.21 0.37 23.24
N LYS A 168 -8.31 -0.53 22.26
CA LYS A 168 -7.40 -1.65 22.04
C LYS A 168 -7.36 -1.98 20.56
N ILE A 169 -6.30 -2.68 20.13
CA ILE A 169 -6.17 -3.14 18.76
C ILE A 169 -7.13 -4.34 18.56
N PRO A 170 -8.19 -4.22 17.73
CA PRO A 170 -9.11 -5.33 17.50
C PRO A 170 -8.56 -6.27 16.41
N SER A 171 -9.26 -7.39 16.18
CA SER A 171 -9.08 -8.12 14.92
C SER A 171 -9.49 -7.25 13.74
N LEU A 172 -8.70 -7.27 12.66
CA LEU A 172 -8.94 -6.45 11.48
C LEU A 172 -9.88 -7.15 10.50
N SER A 173 -11.13 -7.38 10.92
CA SER A 173 -12.22 -7.66 9.97
C SER A 173 -12.44 -6.45 9.06
N ILE A 174 -13.11 -6.63 7.92
CA ILE A 174 -13.45 -5.53 6.99
C ILE A 174 -14.18 -4.41 7.73
N THR A 175 -15.19 -4.76 8.54
CA THR A 175 -15.97 -3.80 9.34
C THR A 175 -15.10 -3.02 10.30
N ASN A 176 -14.22 -3.70 11.05
CA ASN A 176 -13.32 -3.03 12.00
C ASN A 176 -12.30 -2.14 11.26
N TYR A 177 -11.78 -2.59 10.13
CA TYR A 177 -10.84 -1.83 9.32
C TYR A 177 -11.44 -0.49 8.87
N LEU A 178 -12.65 -0.52 8.29
CA LEU A 178 -13.34 0.69 7.82
C LEU A 178 -13.74 1.61 8.98
N TYR A 179 -14.15 1.04 10.12
CA TYR A 179 -14.43 1.80 11.32
C TYR A 179 -13.20 2.55 11.84
N ILE A 180 -12.05 1.87 11.95
CA ILE A 180 -10.80 2.49 12.40
C ILE A 180 -10.31 3.54 11.39
N GLU A 181 -10.43 3.30 10.09
CA GLU A 181 -10.12 4.31 9.07
C GLU A 181 -10.96 5.58 9.27
N LYS A 182 -12.26 5.45 9.55
CA LYS A 182 -13.14 6.59 9.82
C LYS A 182 -12.71 7.34 11.08
N LEU A 183 -12.32 6.63 12.13
CA LEU A 183 -11.77 7.25 13.35
C LEU A 183 -10.47 8.00 13.06
N MET A 184 -9.56 7.41 12.29
CA MET A 184 -8.29 8.03 11.89
C MET A 184 -8.52 9.29 11.05
N LYS A 185 -9.47 9.28 10.10
CA LYS A 185 -9.86 10.48 9.32
C LYS A 185 -10.40 11.59 10.22
N LYS A 186 -11.27 11.25 11.18
CA LYS A 186 -11.80 12.22 12.16
C LYS A 186 -10.67 12.79 13.02
N TRP A 187 -9.75 11.95 13.48
CA TRP A 187 -8.63 12.37 14.30
C TRP A 187 -7.68 13.30 13.53
N ALA A 188 -7.36 13.00 12.27
CA ALA A 188 -6.57 13.86 11.38
C ALA A 188 -7.11 15.30 11.35
N SER A 189 -8.43 15.46 11.20
CA SER A 189 -9.10 16.77 11.24
C SER A 189 -8.96 17.45 12.61
N THR A 190 -9.13 16.72 13.71
CA THR A 190 -8.98 17.26 15.07
C THR A 190 -7.58 17.79 15.32
N ILE A 191 -6.56 17.04 14.92
CA ILE A 191 -5.15 17.41 15.07
C ILE A 191 -4.63 18.23 13.90
N LYS A 192 -5.49 18.72 12.99
CA LYS A 192 -5.13 19.57 11.84
C LYS A 192 -3.92 19.09 11.02
N ILE A 193 -3.70 17.78 10.94
CA ILE A 193 -2.75 17.16 10.01
C ILE A 193 -3.58 16.60 8.85
N PRO A 194 -3.30 16.96 7.58
CA PRO A 194 -4.07 16.41 6.47
C PRO A 194 -3.96 14.89 6.45
N PHE A 195 -5.08 14.22 6.19
CA PHE A 195 -5.23 12.77 6.38
C PHE A 195 -4.17 11.96 5.61
N GLU A 196 -3.82 12.40 4.41
CA GLU A 196 -2.83 11.78 3.54
C GLU A 196 -1.38 11.84 4.04
N TYR A 197 -1.10 12.63 5.08
CA TYR A 197 0.20 12.65 5.75
C TYR A 197 0.19 11.82 7.03
N LEU A 198 -0.98 11.48 7.56
CA LEU A 198 -1.06 10.94 8.91
C LEU A 198 -0.43 9.55 9.01
N ASP A 199 -0.58 8.70 8.00
CA ASP A 199 0.10 7.40 7.98
C ASP A 199 1.64 7.57 7.93
N TYR A 200 2.14 8.50 7.12
CA TYR A 200 3.56 8.85 7.07
C TYR A 200 4.10 9.37 8.41
N VAL A 201 3.36 10.26 9.08
CA VAL A 201 3.75 10.84 10.37
C VAL A 201 3.86 9.74 11.43
N LEU A 202 2.85 8.88 11.53
CA LEU A 202 2.84 7.79 12.50
C LEU A 202 3.90 6.71 12.18
N TRP A 203 4.12 6.43 10.90
CA TRP A 203 5.16 5.51 10.46
C TRP A 203 6.57 6.05 10.74
N PHE A 204 6.81 7.34 10.44
CA PHE A 204 8.08 8.00 10.69
C PHE A 204 8.40 8.03 12.18
N LYS A 205 7.41 8.28 13.04
CA LYS A 205 7.58 8.21 14.50
C LYS A 205 8.15 6.87 14.99
N GLU A 206 7.81 5.76 14.32
CA GLU A 206 8.27 4.43 14.72
C GLU A 206 9.56 3.97 14.00
N THR A 207 9.87 4.53 12.83
CA THR A 207 10.92 4.00 11.94
C THR A 207 11.99 4.99 11.52
N ASN A 208 11.76 6.29 11.73
CA ASN A 208 12.56 7.40 11.21
C ASN A 208 12.73 7.35 9.67
N ASP A 209 11.82 6.69 8.96
CA ASP A 209 11.85 6.54 7.50
C ASP A 209 10.58 7.12 6.85
N VAL A 210 10.77 7.70 5.66
CA VAL A 210 9.67 8.13 4.78
C VAL A 210 9.85 7.35 3.49
N PHE A 211 8.92 6.42 3.25
CA PHE A 211 8.92 5.53 2.10
C PHE A 211 7.48 5.18 1.71
N LYS A 212 7.28 4.64 0.50
CA LYS A 212 5.96 4.35 -0.04
C LYS A 212 5.35 3.06 0.45
#